data_AF-A0A2J8Y6J3-F1
#
_entry.id   AF-A0A2J8Y6J3-F1
#
_cell.length_a   1.000
_cell.length_b   1.000
_cell.length_c   1.000
_cell.angle_alpha   90.00
_cell.angle_beta   90.00
_cell.angle_gamma   90.00
#
_symmetry.space_group_name_H-M   'P 1'
#
loop_
_entity.id
_entity.type
_entity.pdbx_description
1 polymer ?
#
loop_
_entity_poly.entity_id
_entity_poly.type
_entity_poly.pdbx_seq_one_letter_code
_entity_poly.pdbx_strand_id
1 'polypeptide(L)'
;VYSDLHAFYYSWYGSPRREGHYIHWDHVMVPHWDPKISASYPRGRHSPPDDLGSSFYPELGPYSSRDPEVLREHMTQLKEAAIGVLVLSWYPPGMADDNGEPSDDLVPAILDTAHQYSIQVWLPWCILPL
;
A
#
# COMPACT_ATOMS: atom_id res chain seq x y z
N VAL A 1 -22.10 -2.96 12.87
CA VAL A 1 -20.78 -2.59 12.32
C VAL A 1 -20.24 -1.47 13.20
N TYR A 2 -19.09 -1.67 13.84
CA TYR A 2 -18.45 -0.62 14.65
C TYR A 2 -17.82 0.39 13.70
N SER A 3 -18.40 1.58 13.56
CA SER A 3 -17.96 2.62 12.61
C SER A 3 -16.96 3.62 13.18
N ASP A 4 -16.58 3.44 14.45
CA ASP A 4 -15.78 4.42 15.18
C ASP A 4 -14.27 4.12 15.13
N LEU A 5 -13.89 2.94 14.62
CA LEU A 5 -12.50 2.53 14.43
C LEU A 5 -12.13 2.49 12.95
N HIS A 6 -11.17 3.32 12.59
CA HIS A 6 -10.72 3.57 11.23
C HIS A 6 -9.27 3.13 11.08
N ALA A 7 -8.91 2.49 9.96
CA ALA A 7 -7.54 2.10 9.66
C ALA A 7 -7.09 2.65 8.32
N PHE A 8 -5.92 3.32 8.29
CA PHE A 8 -5.28 3.74 7.06
C PHE A 8 -4.81 2.54 6.25
N TYR A 9 -5.07 2.57 4.94
CA TYR A 9 -4.80 1.47 4.04
C TYR A 9 -4.18 1.97 2.73
N TYR A 10 -3.13 1.28 2.28
CA TYR A 10 -2.38 1.62 1.08
C TYR A 10 -2.52 0.50 0.05
N SER A 11 -2.99 0.85 -1.16
CA SER A 11 -3.20 -0.09 -2.27
C SER A 11 -2.13 0.05 -3.36
N TRP A 12 -0.90 0.42 -3.00
CA TRP A 12 0.16 0.79 -3.93
C TRP A 12 1.23 -0.29 -4.17
N TYR A 13 1.07 -1.49 -3.61
CA TYR A 13 2.07 -2.55 -3.72
C TYR A 13 1.88 -3.40 -4.98
N GLY A 14 2.98 -3.80 -5.62
CA GLY A 14 2.98 -4.61 -6.85
C GLY A 14 4.04 -5.71 -6.82
N SER A 15 3.79 -6.80 -7.54
CA SER A 15 4.63 -7.99 -7.58
C SER A 15 4.93 -8.44 -9.03
N PRO A 16 6.09 -9.05 -9.30
CA PRO A 16 6.44 -9.49 -10.66
C PRO A 16 5.45 -10.44 -11.30
N ARG A 17 4.68 -11.19 -10.50
CA ARG A 17 3.69 -12.15 -10.98
C ARG A 17 2.51 -11.48 -11.70
N ARG A 18 2.14 -10.26 -11.32
CA ARG A 18 1.00 -9.53 -11.90
C ARG A 18 1.43 -8.31 -12.71
N GLU A 19 2.37 -7.52 -12.18
CA GLU A 19 2.80 -6.25 -12.78
C GLU A 19 4.08 -6.39 -13.63
N GLY A 20 4.82 -7.49 -13.50
CA GLY A 20 6.09 -7.73 -14.21
C GLY A 20 7.32 -7.18 -13.47
N HIS A 21 7.13 -6.29 -12.50
CA HIS A 21 8.14 -5.77 -11.57
C HIS A 21 7.54 -5.59 -10.18
N TYR A 22 8.40 -5.33 -9.20
CA TYR A 22 7.97 -4.89 -7.87
C TYR A 22 7.59 -3.41 -7.91
N ILE A 23 6.54 -3.04 -7.17
CA ILE A 23 6.14 -1.64 -6.97
C ILE A 23 6.05 -1.42 -5.46
N HIS A 24 6.61 -0.30 -4.98
CA HIS A 24 6.77 0.07 -3.56
C HIS A 24 7.65 -0.89 -2.71
N TRP A 25 7.70 -2.18 -3.00
CA TRP A 25 8.60 -3.10 -2.29
C TRP A 25 10.08 -2.81 -2.58
N ASP A 26 10.39 -2.37 -3.79
CA ASP A 26 11.73 -2.00 -4.26
C ASP A 26 12.02 -0.50 -4.05
N HIS A 27 11.46 0.09 -2.99
CA HIS A 27 11.52 1.54 -2.75
C HIS A 27 12.96 2.09 -2.79
N VAL A 28 13.11 3.33 -3.22
CA VAL A 28 14.41 4.02 -3.19
C VAL A 28 14.83 4.35 -1.76
N MET A 29 16.11 4.19 -1.44
CA MET A 29 16.68 4.71 -0.21
C MET A 29 16.71 6.23 -0.28
N VAL A 30 15.81 6.89 0.45
CA VAL A 30 15.63 8.34 0.39
C VAL A 30 16.89 9.04 0.93
N PRO A 31 17.54 9.91 0.13
CA PRO A 31 18.76 10.57 0.56
C PRO A 31 18.47 11.55 1.70
N HIS A 32 19.41 11.63 2.64
CA HIS A 32 19.37 12.70 3.65
C HIS A 32 19.50 14.08 2.96
N TRP A 33 18.79 15.09 3.48
CA TRP A 33 18.75 16.43 2.90
C TRP A 33 20.12 17.14 2.88
N ASP A 34 20.97 16.90 3.88
CA ASP A 34 22.39 17.29 3.87
C ASP A 34 23.22 16.29 3.04
N PRO A 35 23.85 16.73 1.92
CA PRO A 35 24.65 15.87 1.06
C PRO A 35 25.84 15.20 1.78
N LYS A 36 26.42 15.86 2.80
CA LYS A 36 27.56 15.30 3.55
C LYS A 36 27.14 14.09 4.38
N ILE A 37 25.96 14.17 4.98
CA ILE A 37 25.36 13.07 5.73
C ILE A 37 24.90 11.99 4.76
N SER A 38 24.22 12.37 3.67
CA SER A 38 23.74 11.45 2.63
C SER A 38 24.86 10.59 2.03
N ALA A 39 26.07 11.14 1.86
CA ALA A 39 27.22 10.40 1.37
C ALA A 39 27.66 9.23 2.28
N SER A 40 27.26 9.24 3.55
CA SER A 40 27.61 8.21 4.54
C SER A 40 26.60 7.06 4.60
N TYR A 41 25.47 7.16 3.90
CA TYR A 41 24.41 6.15 3.88
C TYR A 41 24.34 5.40 2.54
N PRO A 42 23.84 4.15 2.53
CA PRO A 42 23.56 3.41 1.31
C PRO A 42 22.62 4.19 0.38
N ARG A 43 22.82 4.00 -0.92
CA ARG A 43 21.99 4.59 -1.98
C ARG A 43 21.57 3.49 -2.95
N GLY A 44 20.44 3.70 -3.60
CA GLY A 44 19.89 2.76 -4.56
C GLY A 44 18.45 2.41 -4.23
N ARG A 45 17.99 1.28 -4.76
CA ARG A 45 16.69 0.69 -4.51
C ARG A 45 16.86 -0.62 -3.76
N HIS A 46 15.89 -0.95 -2.94
CA HIS A 46 15.78 -2.28 -2.35
C HIS A 46 15.63 -3.35 -3.44
N SER A 47 16.09 -4.59 -3.18
CA SER A 47 16.02 -5.73 -4.12
C SER A 47 15.14 -6.88 -3.60
N PRO A 48 13.80 -6.79 -3.72
CA PRO A 48 12.90 -7.87 -3.31
C PRO A 48 13.16 -9.20 -4.06
N PRO A 49 12.86 -10.36 -3.46
CA PRO A 49 12.00 -10.53 -2.29
C PRO A 49 12.73 -10.51 -0.94
N ASP A 50 14.06 -10.60 -0.89
CA ASP A 50 14.80 -10.71 0.37
C ASP A 50 15.17 -9.35 0.98
N ASP A 51 15.29 -8.31 0.15
CA ASP A 51 15.57 -6.94 0.55
C ASP A 51 14.39 -6.05 0.17
N LEU A 52 13.50 -5.78 1.14
CA LEU A 52 12.32 -4.93 0.97
C LEU A 52 12.59 -3.52 1.51
N GLY A 53 11.89 -2.53 0.96
CA GLY A 53 11.77 -1.17 1.52
C GLY A 53 10.96 -1.11 2.83
N SER A 54 11.21 -2.04 3.75
CA SER A 54 10.53 -2.18 5.03
C SER A 54 11.46 -2.81 6.06
N SER A 55 11.40 -2.36 7.30
CA SER A 55 12.09 -3.01 8.42
C SER A 55 11.42 -4.31 8.87
N PHE A 56 10.20 -4.58 8.42
CA PHE A 56 9.40 -5.77 8.73
C PHE A 56 9.08 -6.55 7.46
N TYR A 57 8.95 -7.87 7.58
CA TYR A 57 8.57 -8.75 6.48
C TYR A 57 7.09 -9.15 6.59
N PRO A 58 6.24 -8.88 5.58
CA PRO A 58 4.84 -9.27 5.62
C PRO A 58 4.67 -10.79 5.52
N GLU A 59 3.72 -11.36 6.26
CA GLU A 59 3.40 -12.80 6.19
C GLU A 59 2.95 -13.22 4.79
N LEU A 60 2.27 -12.33 4.07
CA LEU A 60 1.84 -12.53 2.67
C LEU A 60 2.99 -12.37 1.65
N GLY A 61 4.21 -12.11 2.10
CA GLY A 61 5.35 -11.80 1.24
C GLY A 61 5.18 -10.46 0.49
N PRO A 62 6.06 -10.16 -0.48
CA PRO A 62 5.95 -8.96 -1.31
C PRO A 62 4.80 -9.09 -2.30
N TYR A 63 3.58 -8.90 -1.78
CA TYR A 63 2.32 -9.11 -2.47
C TYR A 63 1.99 -8.01 -3.48
N SER A 64 1.03 -8.27 -4.36
CA SER A 64 0.37 -7.24 -5.17
C SER A 64 -0.95 -6.83 -4.52
N SER A 65 -1.16 -5.51 -4.36
CA SER A 65 -2.45 -4.94 -3.95
C SER A 65 -3.56 -5.20 -4.98
N ARG A 66 -3.20 -5.61 -6.19
CA ARG A 66 -4.12 -5.98 -7.28
C ARG A 66 -4.52 -7.46 -7.22
N ASP A 67 -3.98 -8.24 -6.28
CA ASP A 67 -4.35 -9.63 -6.10
C ASP A 67 -5.65 -9.76 -5.28
N PRO A 68 -6.74 -10.34 -5.82
CA PRO A 68 -7.99 -10.48 -5.10
C PRO A 68 -7.85 -11.30 -3.81
N GLU A 69 -6.97 -12.30 -3.78
CA GLU A 69 -6.78 -13.12 -2.57
C GLU A 69 -6.13 -12.30 -1.44
N VAL A 70 -5.20 -11.41 -1.78
CA VAL A 70 -4.60 -10.47 -0.82
C VAL A 70 -5.64 -9.49 -0.29
N LEU A 71 -6.51 -8.96 -1.16
CA LEU A 71 -7.61 -8.08 -0.73
C LEU A 71 -8.56 -8.80 0.23
N ARG A 72 -8.94 -10.05 -0.06
CA ARG A 72 -9.82 -10.85 0.82
C ARG A 72 -9.15 -11.12 2.17
N GLU A 73 -7.86 -11.42 2.17
CA GLU A 73 -7.09 -11.64 3.39
C GLU A 73 -7.00 -10.38 4.25
N HIS A 74 -6.70 -9.22 3.65
CA HIS A 74 -6.71 -7.94 4.36
C HIS A 74 -8.08 -7.61 4.97
N MET A 75 -9.20 -7.86 4.25
CA MET A 75 -10.53 -7.66 4.83
C MET A 75 -10.81 -8.63 5.98
N THR A 76 -10.28 -9.86 5.92
CA THR A 76 -10.37 -10.83 7.02
C THR A 76 -9.63 -10.32 8.26
N GLN A 77 -8.38 -9.86 8.10
CA GLN A 77 -7.59 -9.27 9.18
C GLN A 77 -8.27 -8.05 9.82
N LEU A 78 -8.86 -7.16 9.02
CA LEU A 78 -9.61 -6.01 9.53
C LEU A 78 -10.83 -6.44 10.36
N LYS A 79 -11.53 -7.50 9.95
CA LYS A 79 -12.65 -8.05 10.70
C LYS A 79 -12.24 -8.68 12.01
N GLU A 80 -11.16 -9.44 12.03
CA GLU A 80 -10.59 -10.02 13.24
C GLU A 80 -10.12 -8.94 14.22
N ALA A 81 -9.59 -7.83 13.71
CA ALA A 81 -9.23 -6.65 14.48
C ALA A 81 -10.43 -5.77 14.90
N ALA A 82 -11.66 -6.15 14.55
CA ALA A 82 -12.89 -5.39 14.80
C ALA A 82 -12.90 -3.95 14.21
N ILE A 83 -12.16 -3.73 13.12
CA ILE A 83 -12.13 -2.46 12.38
C ILE A 83 -13.31 -2.43 11.39
N GLY A 84 -14.06 -1.33 11.37
CA GLY A 84 -15.22 -1.19 10.49
C GLY A 84 -15.08 -0.17 9.37
N VAL A 85 -14.01 0.64 9.36
CA VAL A 85 -13.76 1.65 8.33
C VAL A 85 -12.33 1.54 7.81
N LEU A 86 -12.20 1.39 6.49
CA LEU A 86 -10.97 1.44 5.73
C LEU A 86 -10.76 2.86 5.18
N VAL A 87 -9.67 3.52 5.56
CA VAL A 87 -9.30 4.84 5.03
C VAL A 87 -8.29 4.63 3.91
N LEU A 88 -8.78 4.64 2.67
CA LEU A 88 -7.98 4.29 1.51
C LEU A 88 -7.12 5.49 1.06
N SER A 89 -5.79 5.33 1.08
CA SER A 89 -4.89 6.28 0.41
C SER A 89 -5.22 6.34 -1.08
N TRP A 90 -5.59 7.53 -1.57
CA TRP A 90 -6.13 7.69 -2.92
C TRP A 90 -5.50 8.89 -3.63
N TYR A 91 -5.11 8.65 -4.89
CA TYR A 91 -4.71 9.66 -5.86
C TYR A 91 -5.73 9.72 -6.99
N PRO A 92 -5.94 10.90 -7.63
CA PRO A 92 -6.80 11.00 -8.80
C PRO A 92 -6.39 10.06 -9.94
N PRO A 93 -7.32 9.72 -10.86
CA PRO A 93 -7.04 8.84 -11.98
C PRO A 93 -5.81 9.30 -12.79
N GLY A 94 -4.88 8.36 -13.04
CA GLY A 94 -3.62 8.63 -13.76
C GLY A 94 -2.54 9.30 -12.92
N MET A 95 -2.77 9.56 -11.63
CA MET A 95 -1.76 10.06 -10.69
C MET A 95 -1.33 8.96 -9.71
N ALA A 96 -0.11 9.10 -9.20
CA ALA A 96 0.49 8.24 -8.19
C ALA A 96 1.47 9.06 -7.34
N ASP A 97 1.99 8.47 -6.27
CA ASP A 97 3.17 9.01 -5.59
C ASP A 97 4.44 8.81 -6.44
N ASP A 98 5.54 9.45 -6.06
CA ASP A 98 6.80 9.43 -6.82
C ASP A 98 7.44 8.03 -6.96
N ASN A 99 7.01 7.04 -6.17
CA ASN A 99 7.57 5.70 -6.12
C ASN A 99 6.56 4.61 -6.51
N GLY A 100 5.34 4.99 -6.88
CA GLY A 100 4.25 4.09 -7.20
C GLY A 100 3.74 4.18 -8.64
N GLU A 101 2.61 3.51 -8.87
CA GLU A 101 1.85 3.57 -10.11
C GLU A 101 0.37 3.91 -9.81
N PRO A 102 -0.40 4.42 -10.79
CA PRO A 102 -1.80 4.78 -10.55
C PRO A 102 -2.62 3.60 -10.02
N SER A 103 -3.32 3.83 -8.90
CA SER A 103 -4.09 2.80 -8.20
C SER A 103 -5.59 3.05 -8.14
N ASP A 104 -6.08 4.13 -8.78
CA ASP A 104 -7.51 4.48 -8.80
C ASP A 104 -8.40 3.36 -9.37
N ASP A 105 -7.89 2.61 -10.33
CA ASP A 105 -8.61 1.51 -10.95
C ASP A 105 -8.84 0.30 -10.01
N LEU A 106 -8.16 0.26 -8.85
CA LEU A 106 -8.40 -0.71 -7.79
C LEU A 106 -9.56 -0.32 -6.87
N VAL A 107 -9.97 0.95 -6.86
CA VAL A 107 -11.02 1.44 -5.95
C VAL A 107 -12.31 0.63 -6.06
N PRO A 108 -12.84 0.31 -7.26
CA PRO A 108 -14.04 -0.52 -7.37
C PRO A 108 -13.87 -1.91 -6.72
N ALA A 109 -12.74 -2.58 -6.96
CA ALA A 109 -12.49 -3.91 -6.39
C ALA A 109 -12.36 -3.87 -4.86
N ILE A 110 -11.75 -2.80 -4.31
CA ILE A 110 -11.65 -2.59 -2.86
C ILE A 110 -13.04 -2.34 -2.25
N LEU A 111 -13.86 -1.49 -2.88
CA LEU A 111 -15.24 -1.22 -2.43
C LEU A 111 -16.09 -2.49 -2.43
N ASP A 112 -16.05 -3.27 -3.51
CA ASP A 112 -16.80 -4.52 -3.64
C ASP A 112 -16.37 -5.55 -2.59
N THR A 113 -15.06 -5.70 -2.37
CA THR A 113 -14.53 -6.64 -1.39
C THR A 113 -14.85 -6.18 0.04
N ALA A 114 -14.66 -4.90 0.37
CA ALA A 114 -15.02 -4.35 1.67
C ALA A 114 -16.51 -4.53 1.98
N HIS A 115 -17.38 -4.35 0.98
CA HIS A 115 -18.81 -4.55 1.12
C HIS A 115 -19.15 -6.00 1.52
N GLN A 116 -18.52 -7.00 0.90
CA GLN A 116 -18.71 -8.41 1.24
C GLN A 116 -18.39 -8.72 2.72
N TYR A 117 -17.48 -7.96 3.33
CA TYR A 117 -17.06 -8.12 4.72
C TYR A 117 -17.78 -7.16 5.67
N SER A 118 -18.71 -6.33 5.17
CA SER A 118 -19.39 -5.26 5.94
C SER A 118 -18.41 -4.24 6.53
N ILE A 119 -17.38 -3.89 5.77
CA ILE A 119 -16.42 -2.82 6.05
C ILE A 119 -16.79 -1.61 5.19
N GLN A 120 -16.81 -0.41 5.78
CA GLN A 120 -17.00 0.83 5.05
C GLN A 120 -15.65 1.33 4.51
N VAL A 121 -15.67 2.04 3.39
CA VAL A 121 -14.46 2.66 2.83
C VAL A 121 -14.64 4.17 2.82
N TRP A 122 -13.66 4.89 3.35
CA TRP A 122 -13.56 6.33 3.27
C TRP A 122 -12.42 6.71 2.34
N LEU A 123 -12.72 7.60 1.38
CA LEU A 123 -11.76 8.18 0.45
C LEU A 123 -11.46 9.61 0.92
N PRO A 124 -10.34 9.85 1.63
CA PRO A 124 -9.92 11.20 1.96
C PRO A 124 -9.55 11.96 0.69
N TRP A 125 -10.00 13.21 0.58
CA TRP A 125 -9.52 14.12 -0.46
C TRP A 125 -8.04 14.42 -0.18
N CYS A 126 -7.15 13.81 -0.96
CA CYS A 126 -5.70 14.05 -1.00
C CYS A 126 -5.00 14.11 0.37
N ILE A 127 -4.42 12.99 0.81
CA ILE A 127 -3.21 13.06 1.65
C ILE A 127 -2.07 13.43 0.69
N LEU A 128 -1.96 14.72 0.36
CA LEU A 128 -0.75 15.24 -0.26
C LEU A 128 0.41 14.94 0.70
N PRO A 129 1.56 14.42 0.23
CA PRO A 129 2.72 14.34 1.10
C PRO A 129 3.09 15.76 1.54
N LEU A 130 3.31 15.91 2.84
CA LEU A 130 4.06 17.03 3.43
C LEU A 130 5.50 17.02 2.91
#